data_AF-A0A259FSS7-F1
#
_entry.id   AF-A0A259FSS7-F1
#
_cell.length_a   1.000
_cell.length_b   1.000
_cell.length_c   1.000
_cell.angle_alpha   90.00
_cell.angle_beta   90.00
_cell.angle_gamma   90.00
#
_symmetry.space_group_name_H-M   'P 1'
#
loop_
_entity.id
_entity.type
_entity.pdbx_description
1 polymer ?
#
loop_
_entity_poly.entity_id
_entity_poly.type
_entity_poly.pdbx_seq_one_letter_code
_entity_poly.pdbx_strand_id
1 'polypeptide(L)'
;MRSQDPKLLSSEITPKAVFENRRELIKSAAAGAFGLALAPWFSRDALASNPQKLAATLNPNFSVKDEPTSYKYVTTYNNFYEFGTDKSDPAAYAKTLQTTPWTVTIEGLVKKPVT
;
A
#
# COMPACT_ATOMS: atom_id res chain seq x y z
N MET A 1 -34.61 -7.13 -33.89
CA MET A 1 -34.68 -6.57 -35.27
C MET A 1 -33.28 -6.18 -35.70
N ARG A 2 -32.68 -6.89 -36.66
CA ARG A 2 -31.36 -6.51 -37.22
C ARG A 2 -31.59 -5.41 -38.25
N SER A 3 -31.02 -4.23 -38.02
CA SER A 3 -30.96 -3.15 -39.02
C SER A 3 -29.95 -3.57 -40.08
N GLN A 4 -30.44 -4.00 -41.25
CA GLN A 4 -29.60 -4.22 -42.43
C GLN A 4 -29.54 -2.89 -43.18
N ASP A 5 -28.40 -2.19 -43.12
CA ASP A 5 -28.12 -1.04 -43.97
C ASP A 5 -27.83 -1.57 -45.39
N PRO A 6 -28.63 -1.21 -46.42
CA PRO A 6 -28.51 -1.77 -47.76
C PRO A 6 -27.20 -1.45 -48.49
N LYS A 7 -26.32 -0.64 -47.89
CA LYS A 7 -25.01 -0.25 -48.45
C LYS A 7 -23.82 -1.10 -47.99
N LEU A 8 -23.98 -2.01 -47.02
CA LEU A 8 -22.88 -2.85 -46.53
C LEU A 8 -22.97 -4.26 -47.11
N LEU A 9 -21.99 -4.66 -47.91
CA LEU A 9 -21.92 -6.01 -48.46
C LEU A 9 -21.55 -7.00 -47.34
N SER A 10 -22.16 -8.19 -47.35
CA SER A 10 -21.85 -9.25 -46.37
C SER A 10 -20.35 -9.64 -46.35
N SER A 11 -19.63 -9.42 -47.45
CA SER A 11 -18.18 -9.62 -47.57
C SER A 11 -17.35 -8.57 -46.85
N GLU A 12 -17.91 -7.40 -46.57
CA GLU A 12 -17.28 -6.30 -45.82
C GLU A 12 -17.49 -6.46 -44.30
N ILE A 13 -18.45 -7.31 -43.91
CA ILE A 13 -18.73 -7.65 -42.52
C ILE A 13 -17.86 -8.85 -42.14
N THR A 14 -17.10 -8.71 -41.05
CA THR A 14 -16.31 -9.84 -40.51
C THR A 14 -17.24 -11.01 -40.21
N PRO A 15 -16.98 -12.22 -40.75
CA PRO A 15 -17.79 -13.39 -40.45
C PRO A 15 -17.90 -13.63 -38.94
N LYS A 16 -19.10 -13.92 -38.46
CA LYS A 16 -19.41 -14.06 -37.04
C LYS A 16 -18.44 -15.02 -36.32
N ALA A 17 -18.12 -16.15 -36.94
CA ALA A 17 -17.19 -17.14 -36.37
C ALA A 17 -15.78 -16.56 -36.14
N VAL A 18 -15.31 -15.69 -37.03
CA VAL A 18 -14.00 -15.02 -36.89
C VAL A 18 -14.04 -14.00 -35.75
N PHE A 19 -15.14 -13.26 -35.60
CA PHE A 19 -15.34 -12.34 -34.48
C PHE A 19 -15.40 -13.08 -33.13
N GLU A 20 -16.13 -14.20 -33.06
CA GLU A 20 -16.26 -15.02 -31.86
C GLU A 20 -14.93 -15.65 -31.45
N ASN A 21 -14.17 -16.24 -32.40
CA ASN A 21 -12.84 -16.79 -32.15
C ASN A 21 -11.86 -15.74 -31.60
N ARG A 22 -11.88 -14.51 -32.13
CA ARG A 22 -11.05 -13.41 -31.59
C ARG A 22 -11.42 -13.09 -30.14
N ARG A 23 -12.71 -13.11 -29.81
CA ARG A 23 -13.19 -12.83 -28.45
C ARG A 23 -12.86 -13.95 -27.47
N GLU A 24 -12.88 -15.20 -27.91
CA GLU A 24 -12.42 -16.33 -27.08
C GLU A 24 -10.93 -16.25 -26.79
N LEU A 25 -10.10 -15.92 -27.78
CA LEU A 25 -8.65 -15.77 -27.61
C LEU A 25 -8.31 -14.63 -26.62
N ILE A 26 -9.02 -13.50 -26.68
CA ILE A 26 -8.84 -12.40 -25.71
C ILE A 26 -9.25 -12.83 -24.30
N LYS A 27 -10.35 -13.58 -24.16
CA LYS A 27 -10.81 -14.09 -22.85
C LYS A 27 -9.82 -15.08 -22.25
N SER A 28 -9.27 -16.00 -23.04
CA SER A 28 -8.30 -16.99 -22.57
C SER A 28 -6.96 -16.32 -22.23
N ALA A 29 -6.51 -15.35 -23.02
CA ALA A 29 -5.32 -14.56 -22.72
C ALA A 29 -5.49 -13.73 -21.44
N ALA A 30 -6.65 -13.11 -21.22
CA ALA A 30 -6.95 -12.38 -20.00
C ALA A 30 -6.92 -13.31 -18.78
N ALA A 31 -7.57 -14.49 -18.84
CA ALA A 31 -7.56 -15.45 -17.74
C ALA A 31 -6.15 -16.02 -17.45
N GLY A 32 -5.38 -16.33 -18.49
CA GLY A 32 -4.01 -16.87 -18.36
C GLY A 32 -3.00 -15.83 -17.84
N ALA A 33 -3.08 -14.59 -18.31
CA ALA A 33 -2.16 -13.52 -17.90
C ALA A 33 -2.53 -12.88 -16.55
N PHE A 34 -3.83 -12.64 -16.27
CA PHE A 34 -4.25 -12.11 -14.96
C PHE A 34 -4.06 -13.14 -13.83
N GLY A 35 -4.36 -14.42 -14.09
CA GLY A 35 -4.27 -15.47 -13.07
C GLY A 35 -2.83 -15.75 -12.63
N LEU A 36 -1.89 -15.81 -13.58
CA LEU A 36 -0.49 -16.17 -13.28
C LEU A 36 0.38 -14.97 -12.88
N ALA A 37 0.15 -13.77 -13.44
CA ALA A 37 0.96 -12.61 -13.08
C ALA A 37 0.57 -11.98 -11.73
N LEU A 38 -0.69 -12.14 -11.30
CA LEU A 38 -1.18 -11.59 -10.04
C LEU A 38 -1.28 -12.63 -8.91
N ALA A 39 -1.16 -13.93 -9.20
CA ALA A 39 -1.08 -14.97 -8.16
C ALA A 39 -0.04 -14.65 -7.07
N PRO A 40 1.19 -14.18 -7.40
CA PRO A 40 2.15 -13.77 -6.39
C PRO A 40 1.70 -12.55 -5.58
N TRP A 41 0.84 -11.68 -6.10
CA TRP A 41 0.28 -10.53 -5.38
C TRP A 41 -0.85 -10.94 -4.42
N PHE A 42 -1.69 -11.90 -4.80
CA PHE A 42 -2.76 -12.42 -3.95
C PHE A 42 -2.25 -13.40 -2.87
N SER A 43 -1.07 -14.00 -3.07
CA SER A 43 -0.40 -14.86 -2.10
C SER A 43 0.65 -14.14 -1.25
N ARG A 44 0.75 -12.81 -1.32
CA ARG A 44 1.58 -12.07 -0.35
C ARG A 44 0.88 -12.12 0.99
N ASP A 45 1.42 -12.91 1.91
CA ASP A 45 1.26 -12.61 3.32
C ASP A 45 1.73 -11.18 3.54
N ALA A 46 0.82 -10.32 3.96
CA ALA A 46 1.18 -9.02 4.49
C ALA A 46 1.96 -9.27 5.79
N LEU A 47 3.27 -9.42 5.67
CA LEU A 47 4.21 -9.21 6.77
C LEU A 47 4.23 -7.70 7.09
N ALA A 48 3.06 -7.14 7.41
CA ALA A 48 3.04 -5.98 8.26
C ALA A 48 3.68 -6.46 9.56
N SER A 49 4.90 -5.99 9.80
CA SER A 49 5.54 -6.01 11.12
C SER A 49 4.45 -5.75 12.14
N ASN A 50 4.04 -6.79 12.85
CA ASN A 50 3.02 -6.68 13.87
C ASN A 50 3.80 -6.10 15.06
N PRO A 51 3.72 -4.80 15.35
CA PRO A 51 4.57 -4.23 16.38
C PRO A 51 4.14 -4.89 17.68
N GLN A 52 5.05 -5.67 18.27
CA GLN A 52 4.81 -6.31 19.55
C GLN A 52 4.46 -5.20 20.54
N LYS A 53 3.20 -5.20 21.02
CA LYS A 53 2.74 -4.18 21.95
C LYS A 53 3.61 -4.26 23.20
N LEU A 54 4.42 -3.23 23.43
CA LEU A 54 5.27 -3.15 24.61
C LEU A 54 4.37 -3.14 25.86
N ALA A 55 4.79 -3.89 26.89
CA ALA A 55 4.09 -3.91 28.15
C ALA A 55 4.26 -2.55 28.85
N ALA A 56 3.17 -1.83 29.05
CA ALA A 56 3.14 -0.57 29.77
C ALA A 56 1.83 -0.46 30.57
N THR A 57 1.90 0.12 31.77
CA THR A 57 0.75 0.42 32.62
C THR A 57 0.37 1.88 32.46
N LEU A 58 -0.92 2.17 32.28
CA LEU A 58 -1.43 3.54 32.18
C LEU A 58 -1.23 4.27 33.51
N ASN A 59 -0.57 5.42 33.49
CA ASN A 59 -0.49 6.31 34.64
C ASN A 59 -1.76 7.20 34.68
N PRO A 60 -2.59 7.12 35.74
CA PRO A 60 -3.82 7.90 35.82
C PRO A 60 -3.59 9.42 35.88
N ASN A 61 -2.39 9.88 36.24
CA ASN A 61 -2.05 11.30 36.22
C ASN A 61 -1.85 11.85 34.80
N PHE A 62 -1.67 10.98 33.81
CA PHE A 62 -1.45 11.33 32.41
C PHE A 62 -2.55 10.79 31.49
N SER A 63 -3.70 10.39 32.04
CA SER A 63 -4.87 10.02 31.23
C SER A 63 -5.73 11.24 30.95
N VAL A 64 -6.09 11.42 29.68
CA VAL A 64 -7.03 12.45 29.23
C VAL A 64 -8.34 11.80 28.77
N LYS A 65 -9.44 12.54 28.85
CA LYS A 65 -10.77 12.05 28.45
C LYS A 65 -11.10 12.31 26.98
N ASP A 66 -10.25 13.06 26.28
CA ASP A 66 -10.47 13.42 24.89
C ASP A 66 -10.37 12.19 23.98
N GLU A 67 -11.12 12.24 22.89
CA GLU A 67 -11.09 11.19 21.88
C GLU A 67 -9.71 11.13 21.21
N PRO A 68 -9.07 9.94 21.13
CA PRO A 68 -7.77 9.80 20.49
C PRO A 68 -7.85 10.14 19.00
N THR A 69 -6.81 10.79 18.48
CA THR A 69 -6.64 10.89 17.03
C THR A 69 -6.54 9.49 16.43
N SER A 70 -7.24 9.26 15.31
CA SER A 70 -7.21 7.97 14.62
C SER A 70 -5.78 7.52 14.33
N TYR A 71 -5.49 6.24 14.59
CA TYR A 71 -4.17 5.64 14.39
C TYR A 71 -3.59 5.89 12.99
N LYS A 72 -4.45 5.93 11.97
CA LYS A 72 -4.06 6.28 10.60
C LYS A 72 -3.34 7.64 10.56
N TYR A 73 -3.94 8.68 11.13
CA TYR A 73 -3.35 10.02 11.08
C TYR A 73 -2.09 10.12 11.94
N VAL A 74 -2.06 9.46 13.11
CA VAL A 74 -0.87 9.41 13.97
C VAL A 74 0.34 8.81 13.24
N THR A 75 0.11 7.82 12.37
CA THR A 75 1.19 7.12 11.65
C THR A 75 1.50 7.68 10.27
N THR A 76 0.57 8.40 9.63
CA THR A 76 0.74 8.84 8.24
C THR A 76 0.75 10.35 8.02
N TYR A 77 0.50 11.17 9.04
CA TYR A 77 0.45 12.64 8.91
C TYR A 77 1.44 13.28 9.90
N ASN A 78 2.70 13.39 9.47
CA ASN A 78 3.81 13.69 10.37
C ASN A 78 4.68 14.83 9.83
N ASN A 79 5.41 15.49 10.74
CA ASN A 79 6.54 16.36 10.39
C ASN A 79 7.83 15.64 10.78
N PHE A 80 8.53 15.10 9.78
CA PHE A 80 9.87 14.52 9.96
C PHE A 80 10.72 14.90 8.75
N TYR A 81 11.37 16.07 8.84
CA TYR A 81 11.97 16.78 7.69
C TYR A 81 13.12 16.02 7.03
N GLU A 82 13.83 15.19 7.81
CA GLU A 82 14.87 14.28 7.35
C GLU A 82 14.34 13.28 6.32
N PHE A 83 13.01 13.07 6.29
CA PHE A 83 12.33 12.20 5.34
C PHE A 83 11.47 12.95 4.33
N GLY A 84 11.50 14.28 4.28
CA GLY A 84 10.73 15.08 3.32
C GLY A 84 9.89 16.19 3.96
N THR A 85 9.35 17.07 3.13
CA THR A 85 8.62 18.27 3.59
C THR A 85 7.10 18.09 3.57
N ASP A 86 6.58 17.16 2.77
CA ASP A 86 5.16 16.87 2.73
C ASP A 86 4.76 15.97 3.91
N LYS A 87 3.50 16.11 4.37
CA LYS A 87 3.00 15.42 5.57
C LYS A 87 2.98 13.90 5.44
N SER A 88 2.93 13.40 4.21
CA SER A 88 2.95 11.97 3.87
C SER A 88 4.36 11.41 3.70
N ASP A 89 5.37 12.26 3.50
CA ASP A 89 6.73 11.82 3.19
C ASP A 89 7.35 10.96 4.30
N PRO A 90 7.22 11.31 5.61
CA PRO A 90 7.74 10.45 6.67
C PRO A 90 7.19 9.03 6.61
N ALA A 91 5.91 8.86 6.31
CA ALA A 91 5.28 7.54 6.24
C ALA A 91 5.81 6.72 5.05
N ALA A 92 6.17 7.38 3.95
CA ALA A 92 6.69 6.73 2.75
C ALA A 92 8.18 6.32 2.91
N TYR A 93 8.97 7.17 3.56
CA TYR A 93 10.43 7.08 3.51
C TYR A 93 11.09 6.65 4.83
N ALA A 94 10.46 6.84 6.01
CA ALA A 94 11.10 6.53 7.31
C ALA A 94 11.50 5.05 7.51
N LYS A 95 10.97 4.14 6.69
CA LYS A 95 11.38 2.73 6.66
C LYS A 95 12.86 2.50 6.33
N THR A 96 13.57 3.50 5.80
CA THR A 96 15.01 3.42 5.52
C THR A 96 15.86 3.67 6.77
N LEU A 97 15.27 4.17 7.86
CA LEU A 97 15.95 4.37 9.13
C LEU A 97 16.17 3.03 9.83
N GLN A 98 17.42 2.72 10.16
CA GLN A 98 17.73 1.59 11.03
C GLN A 98 17.56 2.03 12.48
N THR A 99 16.52 1.51 13.14
CA THR A 99 16.19 1.86 14.53
C THR A 99 16.73 0.87 15.56
N THR A 100 17.30 -0.25 15.11
CA THR A 100 17.95 -1.25 15.97
C THR A 100 19.19 -1.84 15.30
N PRO A 101 20.32 -1.98 16.03
CA PRO A 101 20.57 -1.46 17.37
C PRO A 101 20.60 0.09 17.41
N TRP A 102 20.36 0.68 18.58
CA TRP A 102 20.39 2.13 18.77
C TRP A 102 21.18 2.48 20.03
N THR A 103 21.92 3.59 20.00
CA THR A 103 22.77 4.07 21.08
C THR A 103 22.36 5.50 21.45
N VAL A 104 22.19 5.78 22.75
CA VAL A 104 21.75 7.09 23.24
C VAL A 104 22.79 7.63 24.22
N THR A 105 23.49 8.69 23.84
CA THR A 105 24.49 9.33 24.69
C THR A 105 23.90 10.53 25.44
N ILE A 106 24.19 10.61 26.74
CA ILE A 106 23.87 11.71 27.63
C ILE A 106 25.16 12.45 27.97
N GLU A 107 25.32 13.66 27.41
CA GLU A 107 26.53 14.49 27.53
C GLU A 107 26.21 15.96 27.85
N GLY A 108 27.21 16.85 27.79
CA GLY A 108 27.08 18.29 28.10
C GLY A 108 27.37 18.63 29.56
N LEU A 109 26.67 19.62 30.11
CA LEU A 109 26.81 20.09 31.50
C LEU A 109 26.11 19.13 32.49
N VAL A 110 26.58 17.89 32.56
CA VAL A 110 26.06 16.84 33.43
C VAL A 110 27.14 16.32 34.37
N LYS A 111 26.73 15.87 35.57
CA LYS A 111 27.68 15.37 36.58
C LYS A 111 28.30 14.02 36.20
N LYS A 112 27.57 13.18 35.47
CA LYS A 112 27.97 11.82 35.07
C LYS A 112 27.46 11.51 33.66
N PRO A 113 28.27 11.72 32.62
CA PRO A 113 27.94 11.31 31.26
C PRO A 113 27.79 9.78 31.15
N VAL A 114 26.91 9.31 30.25
CA VAL A 114 26.65 7.89 30.01
C VAL A 114 26.18 7.67 28.56
N THR A 115 26.37 6.47 28.03
CA THR A 115 25.95 6.02 26.70
C THR A 115 25.21 4.69 26.82
#